data_AF-A0A538HZS6-F1
#
_entry.id   AF-A0A538HZS6-F1
#
_cell.length_a   1.000
_cell.length_b   1.000
_cell.length_c   1.000
_cell.angle_alpha   90.00
_cell.angle_beta   90.00
_cell.angle_gamma   90.00
#
_symmetry.space_group_name_H-M   'P 1'
#
loop_
_entity.id
_entity.type
_entity.pdbx_description
1 polymer ?
#
loop_
_entity_poly.entity_id
_entity_poly.type
_entity_poly.pdbx_seq_one_letter_code
_entity_poly.pdbx_strand_id
1 'polypeptide(L)'
;MRGLQDPTERRHVVDMEVSVDNHPRILTEIDAILEGLLRETGASRVTLRQDVPGDYAFPVSHEALAPGVGSLREERTVDLRKQPVVRELQQGRQVIQPDTRAAFDDPAFQAMLATYGGLAAQIVTPVFSGERLAAIVSLHQLGEPREWTEDEVAACTAAASHVAAQL
;
A
#
# COMPACT_ATOMS: atom_id res chain seq x y z
N MET A 1 -18.99 57.47 37.98
CA MET A 1 -19.23 56.89 36.64
C MET A 1 -17.97 56.16 36.24
N ARG A 2 -17.94 54.84 36.42
CA ARG A 2 -16.76 53.99 36.13
C ARG A 2 -16.86 53.50 34.69
N GLY A 3 -15.78 53.68 33.94
CA GLY A 3 -15.64 53.26 32.55
C GLY A 3 -15.67 51.75 32.40
N LEU A 4 -16.41 51.30 31.40
CA LEU A 4 -16.49 49.92 30.94
C LEU A 4 -15.35 49.70 29.95
N GLN A 5 -14.35 48.89 30.33
CA GLN A 5 -13.32 48.39 29.42
C GLN A 5 -13.68 46.96 29.00
N ASP A 6 -13.60 46.75 27.69
CA ASP A 6 -13.91 45.54 26.93
C ASP A 6 -12.86 44.43 27.19
N PRO A 7 -13.25 43.18 27.51
CA PRO A 7 -12.30 42.09 27.63
C PRO A 7 -12.00 41.47 26.26
N THR A 8 -10.76 41.68 25.85
CA THR A 8 -10.05 41.15 24.67
C THR A 8 -10.22 39.65 24.46
N GLU A 9 -10.66 39.30 23.24
CA GLU A 9 -10.71 37.97 22.65
C GLU A 9 -9.28 37.37 22.54
N ARG A 10 -8.96 36.34 23.33
CA ARG A 10 -7.71 35.58 23.20
C ARG A 10 -7.87 34.51 22.12
N ARG A 11 -7.56 34.84 20.87
CA ARG A 11 -7.33 33.86 19.80
C ARG A 11 -6.05 33.07 20.10
N HIS A 12 -6.20 31.81 20.49
CA HIS A 12 -5.10 30.85 20.49
C HIS A 12 -4.92 30.35 19.05
N VAL A 13 -3.95 30.90 18.33
CA VAL A 13 -3.44 30.26 17.12
C VAL A 13 -2.41 29.25 17.59
N VAL A 14 -2.75 27.97 17.50
CA VAL A 14 -1.77 26.89 17.66
C VAL A 14 -1.15 26.71 16.28
N ASP A 15 0.03 27.29 16.08
CA ASP A 15 0.86 26.98 14.92
C ASP A 15 1.25 25.51 15.01
N MET A 16 0.67 24.69 14.13
CA MET A 16 1.00 23.29 13.96
C MET A 16 2.22 23.23 13.04
N GLU A 17 3.42 23.28 13.62
CA GLU A 17 4.64 22.97 12.89
C GLU A 17 4.60 21.49 12.48
N VAL A 18 4.33 21.26 11.19
CA VAL A 18 4.51 19.96 10.56
C VAL A 18 6.01 19.71 10.51
N SER A 19 6.51 18.87 11.42
CA SER A 19 7.88 18.37 11.37
C SER A 19 8.04 17.53 10.10
N VAL A 20 8.54 18.16 9.04
CA VAL A 20 9.10 17.47 7.88
C VAL A 20 10.44 16.91 8.31
N ASP A 21 10.45 15.62 8.64
CA ASP A 21 11.69 14.88 8.92
C ASP A 21 12.62 14.98 7.70
N ASN A 22 13.61 15.87 7.78
CA ASN A 22 14.56 16.18 6.73
C ASN A 22 15.79 15.25 6.74
N HIS A 23 15.63 14.01 7.20
CA HIS A 23 16.69 13.01 7.08
C HIS A 23 16.68 12.49 5.63
N PRO A 24 17.81 12.56 4.89
CA PRO A 24 17.89 11.92 3.58
C PRO A 24 17.62 10.43 3.78
N ARG A 25 16.43 9.97 3.35
CA ARG A 25 16.14 8.54 3.25
C ARG A 25 17.19 7.96 2.31
N ILE A 26 18.04 7.07 2.81
CA ILE A 26 18.86 6.23 1.93
C ILE A 26 17.85 5.34 1.21
N LEU A 27 17.53 5.69 -0.04
CA LEU A 27 16.67 4.88 -0.89
C LEU A 27 17.37 3.54 -1.08
N THR A 28 16.67 2.46 -0.72
CA THR A 28 17.13 1.11 -1.00
C THR A 28 16.88 0.78 -2.47
N GLU A 29 17.54 -0.25 -3.00
CA GLU A 29 17.22 -0.79 -4.33
C GLU A 29 15.73 -1.20 -4.41
N ILE A 30 15.16 -1.71 -3.31
CA ILE A 30 13.74 -2.04 -3.23
C ILE A 30 12.87 -0.79 -3.41
N ASP A 31 13.19 0.32 -2.73
CA ASP A 31 12.45 1.57 -2.90
C ASP A 31 12.49 2.04 -4.36
N ALA A 32 13.66 1.99 -5.00
CA ALA A 32 13.82 2.36 -6.40
C ALA A 32 12.98 1.49 -7.35
N ILE A 33 12.90 0.17 -7.10
CA ILE A 33 12.06 -0.76 -7.87
C ILE A 33 10.58 -0.40 -7.74
N LEU A 34 10.09 -0.19 -6.51
CA LEU A 34 8.67 0.12 -6.29
C LEU A 34 8.28 1.48 -6.86
N GLU A 35 9.15 2.48 -6.72
CA GLU A 35 8.93 3.80 -7.32
C GLU A 35 8.96 3.75 -8.85
N GLY A 36 9.84 2.93 -9.43
CA GLY A 36 9.88 2.68 -10.87
C GLY A 36 8.56 2.10 -11.37
N LEU A 37 8.08 1.03 -10.73
CA LEU A 37 6.80 0.41 -11.06
C LEU A 37 5.62 1.39 -10.92
N LEU A 38 5.61 2.20 -9.86
CA LEU A 38 4.56 3.20 -9.66
C LEU A 38 4.58 4.25 -10.79
N ARG A 39 5.77 4.76 -11.17
CA ARG A 39 5.90 5.75 -12.25
C ARG A 39 5.51 5.19 -13.61
N GLU A 40 5.92 3.96 -13.90
CA GLU A 40 5.65 3.28 -15.17
C GLU A 40 4.14 3.05 -15.36
N THR A 41 3.46 2.59 -14.30
CA THR A 41 2.03 2.23 -14.36
C THR A 41 1.10 3.42 -14.09
N GLY A 42 1.56 4.47 -13.40
CA GLY A 42 0.71 5.57 -12.97
C GLY A 42 -0.41 5.13 -12.00
N ALA A 43 -0.26 3.98 -11.33
CA ALA A 43 -1.21 3.53 -10.32
C ALA A 43 -1.13 4.39 -9.04
N SER A 44 -2.01 4.12 -8.07
CA SER A 44 -2.09 4.93 -6.85
C SER A 44 -1.01 4.57 -5.82
N ARG A 45 -0.70 3.29 -5.67
CA ARG A 45 0.23 2.81 -4.65
C ARG A 45 0.85 1.47 -5.03
N VAL A 46 2.14 1.32 -4.75
CA VAL A 46 2.84 0.03 -4.77
C VAL A 46 3.26 -0.32 -3.34
N THR A 47 3.02 -1.56 -2.89
CA THR A 47 3.52 -2.03 -1.58
C THR A 47 4.35 -3.29 -1.74
N LEU A 48 5.44 -3.39 -0.99
CA LEU A 48 6.08 -4.66 -0.64
C LEU A 48 5.68 -5.04 0.78
N ARG A 49 5.19 -6.26 0.93
CA ARG A 49 4.88 -6.87 2.22
C ARG A 49 5.71 -8.13 2.41
N GLN A 50 6.40 -8.27 3.53
CA GLN A 50 7.32 -9.39 3.75
C GLN A 50 6.82 -10.34 4.84
N ASP A 51 7.02 -11.64 4.64
CA ASP A 51 6.73 -12.65 5.65
C ASP A 51 7.85 -12.68 6.71
N VAL A 52 7.80 -11.72 7.63
CA VAL A 52 8.75 -11.59 8.75
C VAL A 52 8.20 -12.21 10.03
N PRO A 53 9.04 -12.74 10.93
CA PRO A 53 8.60 -13.20 12.25
C PRO A 53 7.87 -12.09 13.03
N GLY A 54 6.70 -12.42 13.58
CA GLY A 54 5.90 -11.49 14.38
C GLY A 54 4.42 -11.86 14.40
N ASP A 55 3.63 -11.05 15.12
CA ASP A 55 2.20 -11.29 15.30
C ASP A 55 1.41 -11.04 13.99
N TYR A 56 1.89 -10.11 13.15
CA TYR A 56 1.25 -9.69 11.91
C TYR A 56 1.82 -10.40 10.70
N ALA A 57 0.93 -10.91 9.84
CA ALA A 57 1.34 -11.49 8.56
C ALA A 57 1.57 -10.40 7.53
N PHE A 58 2.67 -10.46 6.81
CA PHE A 58 2.94 -9.59 5.66
C PHE A 58 2.74 -8.08 5.98
N PRO A 59 3.40 -7.53 7.02
CA PRO A 59 3.44 -6.08 7.22
C PRO A 59 4.06 -5.38 6.01
N VAL A 60 3.62 -4.16 5.72
CA VAL A 60 4.21 -3.33 4.66
C VAL A 60 5.60 -2.88 5.10
N SER A 61 6.63 -3.37 4.43
CA SER A 61 8.01 -2.98 4.69
C SER A 61 8.47 -1.85 3.77
N HIS A 62 7.95 -1.79 2.54
CA HIS A 62 8.23 -0.74 1.57
C HIS A 62 6.95 -0.33 0.86
N GLU A 63 6.86 0.94 0.48
CA GLU A 63 5.75 1.44 -0.34
C GLU A 63 6.20 2.65 -1.17
N ALA A 64 5.63 2.75 -2.37
CA ALA A 64 5.68 3.95 -3.20
C ALA A 64 4.26 4.48 -3.37
N LEU A 65 4.08 5.79 -3.18
CA LEU A 65 2.76 6.44 -3.12
C LEU A 65 2.67 7.54 -4.18
N ALA A 66 1.54 7.59 -4.91
CA ALA A 66 1.20 8.76 -5.69
C ALA A 66 0.84 9.94 -4.76
N PRO A 67 0.92 11.20 -5.24
CA PRO A 67 0.54 12.36 -4.43
C PRO A 67 -0.87 12.24 -3.83
N GLY A 68 -0.99 12.47 -2.53
CA GLY A 68 -2.27 12.42 -1.80
C GLY A 68 -2.75 11.01 -1.42
N VAL A 69 -2.02 9.95 -1.79
CA VAL A 69 -2.39 8.58 -1.42
C VAL A 69 -1.90 8.25 0.00
N GLY A 70 -2.78 7.70 0.83
CA GLY A 70 -2.47 7.29 2.19
C GLY A 70 -1.52 6.08 2.29
N SER A 71 -0.64 6.11 3.29
CA SER A 71 0.27 5.01 3.64
C SER A 71 -0.47 3.81 4.24
N LEU A 72 0.06 2.60 4.04
CA LEU A 72 -0.41 1.37 4.72
C LEU A 72 0.60 0.80 5.73
N ARG A 73 1.71 1.48 6.01
CA ARG A 73 2.77 0.96 6.92
C ARG A 73 2.30 0.66 8.33
N GLU A 74 1.41 1.50 8.85
CA GLU A 74 0.85 1.36 10.20
C GLU A 74 -0.53 0.69 10.22
N GLU A 75 -1.02 0.20 9.08
CA GLU A 75 -2.28 -0.53 9.02
C GLU A 75 -2.10 -1.95 9.58
N ARG A 76 -2.76 -2.25 10.71
CA ARG A 76 -2.61 -3.51 11.46
C ARG A 76 -3.93 -4.23 11.72
N THR A 77 -5.05 -3.71 11.24
CA THR A 77 -6.39 -4.27 11.47
C THR A 77 -6.75 -5.40 10.51
N VAL A 78 -6.12 -5.44 9.33
CA VAL A 78 -6.37 -6.46 8.30
C VAL A 78 -5.42 -7.65 8.48
N ASP A 79 -5.97 -8.82 8.77
CA ASP A 79 -5.24 -10.08 8.81
C ASP A 79 -5.12 -10.69 7.40
N LEU A 80 -3.97 -10.48 6.76
CA LEU A 80 -3.72 -10.96 5.39
C LEU A 80 -3.76 -12.49 5.25
N ARG A 81 -3.49 -13.26 6.32
CA ARG A 81 -3.56 -14.75 6.26
C ARG A 81 -4.97 -15.23 5.90
N LYS A 82 -5.99 -14.44 6.22
CA LYS A 82 -7.40 -14.79 5.98
C LYS A 82 -7.90 -14.35 4.61
N GLN A 83 -7.20 -13.42 3.96
CA GLN A 83 -7.64 -12.84 2.69
C GLN A 83 -7.56 -13.87 1.54
N PRO A 84 -8.60 -13.96 0.69
CA PRO A 84 -8.64 -14.92 -0.41
C PRO A 84 -7.49 -14.72 -1.40
N VAL A 85 -7.04 -13.48 -1.61
CA VAL A 85 -5.87 -13.14 -2.44
C VAL A 85 -4.64 -13.93 -2.01
N VAL A 86 -4.33 -14.02 -0.69
CA VAL A 86 -3.12 -14.70 -0.22
C VAL A 86 -3.16 -16.20 -0.49
N ARG A 87 -4.34 -16.82 -0.52
CA ARG A 87 -4.48 -18.25 -0.86
C ARG A 87 -4.11 -18.51 -2.33
N GLU A 88 -4.45 -17.60 -3.21
CA GLU A 88 -4.06 -17.65 -4.63
C GLU A 88 -2.54 -17.50 -4.78
N LEU A 89 -1.95 -16.53 -4.06
CA LEU A 89 -0.50 -16.30 -4.06
C LEU A 89 0.28 -17.52 -3.57
N GLN A 90 -0.21 -18.19 -2.52
CA GLN A 90 0.41 -19.42 -2.00
C GLN A 90 0.43 -20.56 -3.02
N GLN A 91 -0.46 -20.53 -4.02
CA GLN A 91 -0.50 -21.49 -5.13
C GLN A 91 0.34 -21.03 -6.34
N GLY A 92 1.13 -19.98 -6.17
CA GLY A 92 2.01 -19.43 -7.22
C GLY A 92 1.30 -18.55 -8.24
N ARG A 93 0.02 -18.21 -8.03
CA ARG A 93 -0.74 -17.38 -8.98
C ARG A 93 -0.53 -15.90 -8.71
N GLN A 94 -0.32 -15.14 -9.78
CA GLN A 94 -0.53 -13.71 -9.76
C GLN A 94 -2.03 -13.43 -9.79
N VAL A 95 -2.51 -12.52 -8.95
CA VAL A 95 -3.92 -12.13 -8.89
C VAL A 95 -4.08 -10.81 -9.63
N ILE A 96 -4.98 -10.77 -10.61
CA ILE A 96 -5.29 -9.58 -11.40
C ILE A 96 -6.78 -9.31 -11.24
N GLN A 97 -7.11 -8.12 -10.71
CA GLN A 97 -8.48 -7.73 -10.39
C GLN A 97 -8.76 -6.34 -10.95
N PRO A 98 -9.46 -6.24 -12.09
CA PRO A 98 -9.88 -4.96 -12.66
C PRO A 98 -10.91 -4.22 -11.80
N ASP A 99 -11.77 -4.98 -11.11
CA ASP A 99 -12.70 -4.48 -10.11
C ASP A 99 -12.66 -5.36 -8.86
N THR A 100 -12.10 -4.85 -7.77
CA THR A 100 -12.01 -5.57 -6.49
C THR A 100 -13.38 -5.76 -5.85
N ARG A 101 -14.37 -4.88 -6.08
CA ARG A 101 -15.68 -4.99 -5.44
C ARG A 101 -16.42 -6.24 -5.90
N ALA A 102 -16.20 -6.64 -7.15
CA ALA A 102 -16.76 -7.86 -7.75
C ALA A 102 -15.87 -9.10 -7.60
N ALA A 103 -14.64 -8.96 -7.08
CA ALA A 103 -13.64 -10.03 -7.14
C ALA A 103 -13.90 -11.17 -6.15
N PHE A 104 -14.36 -10.87 -4.94
CA PHE A 104 -14.67 -11.89 -3.92
C PHE A 104 -15.89 -11.49 -3.09
N ASP A 105 -16.79 -12.44 -2.89
CA ASP A 105 -17.89 -12.34 -1.93
C ASP A 105 -17.44 -12.79 -0.52
N ASP A 106 -16.45 -12.08 0.03
CA ASP A 106 -15.91 -12.30 1.37
C ASP A 106 -16.01 -11.00 2.19
N PRO A 107 -16.73 -10.98 3.33
CA PRO A 107 -16.91 -9.76 4.11
C PRO A 107 -15.62 -9.12 4.63
N ALA A 108 -14.61 -9.92 4.96
CA ALA A 108 -13.32 -9.41 5.44
C ALA A 108 -12.50 -8.81 4.28
N PHE A 109 -12.63 -9.36 3.08
CA PHE A 109 -12.08 -8.76 1.87
C PHE A 109 -12.77 -7.43 1.52
N GLN A 110 -14.11 -7.40 1.57
CA GLN A 110 -14.87 -6.19 1.29
C GLN A 110 -14.58 -5.06 2.29
N ALA A 111 -14.45 -5.37 3.58
CA ALA A 111 -14.06 -4.40 4.61
C ALA A 111 -12.65 -3.84 4.37
N MET A 112 -11.70 -4.70 3.96
CA MET A 112 -10.33 -4.28 3.65
C MET A 112 -10.28 -3.22 2.53
N LEU A 113 -11.18 -3.28 1.53
CA LEU A 113 -11.17 -2.32 0.42
C LEU A 113 -11.31 -0.88 0.91
N ALA A 114 -12.19 -0.64 1.89
CA ALA A 114 -12.37 0.67 2.51
C ALA A 114 -11.16 1.07 3.37
N THR A 115 -10.66 0.14 4.21
CA THR A 115 -9.44 0.36 5.02
C THR A 115 -8.25 0.77 4.16
N TYR A 116 -8.15 0.24 2.94
CA TYR A 116 -7.04 0.54 2.03
C TYR A 116 -7.23 1.84 1.24
N GLY A 117 -8.22 2.67 1.60
CA GLY A 117 -8.49 3.96 0.97
C GLY A 117 -9.35 3.85 -0.29
N GLY A 118 -10.26 2.88 -0.35
CA GLY A 118 -11.11 2.63 -1.52
C GLY A 118 -10.37 1.90 -2.62
N LEU A 119 -9.70 0.80 -2.28
CA LEU A 119 -9.03 -0.08 -3.24
C LEU A 119 -10.05 -0.60 -4.26
N ALA A 120 -9.87 -0.21 -5.52
CA ALA A 120 -10.84 -0.45 -6.58
C ALA A 120 -10.33 -1.42 -7.66
N ALA A 121 -9.02 -1.49 -7.88
CA ALA A 121 -8.39 -2.50 -8.72
C ALA A 121 -7.00 -2.87 -8.17
N GLN A 122 -6.51 -4.07 -8.47
CA GLN A 122 -5.16 -4.47 -8.07
C GLN A 122 -4.52 -5.54 -8.96
N ILE A 123 -3.19 -5.53 -8.97
CA ILE A 123 -2.36 -6.68 -9.35
C ILE A 123 -1.55 -7.08 -8.12
N VAL A 124 -1.59 -8.35 -7.75
CA VAL A 124 -0.86 -8.87 -6.58
C VAL A 124 0.03 -10.02 -7.02
N THR A 125 1.33 -9.86 -6.83
CA THR A 125 2.37 -10.74 -7.36
C THR A 125 3.14 -11.40 -6.22
N PRO A 126 3.22 -12.74 -6.17
CA PRO A 126 3.96 -13.43 -5.13
C PRO A 126 5.47 -13.32 -5.37
N VAL A 127 6.24 -13.23 -4.29
CA VAL A 127 7.71 -13.35 -4.29
C VAL A 127 8.09 -14.58 -3.48
N PHE A 128 8.67 -15.58 -4.12
CA PHE A 128 9.08 -16.82 -3.47
C PHE A 128 10.57 -16.84 -3.13
N SER A 129 10.89 -17.43 -1.98
CA SER A 129 12.24 -17.89 -1.63
C SER A 129 12.17 -19.40 -1.39
N GLY A 130 12.64 -20.18 -2.38
CA GLY A 130 12.35 -21.61 -2.45
C GLY A 130 10.84 -21.85 -2.58
N GLU A 131 10.27 -22.68 -1.70
CA GLU A 131 8.84 -22.99 -1.68
C GLU A 131 8.02 -22.04 -0.79
N ARG A 132 8.67 -21.09 -0.10
CA ARG A 132 8.01 -20.15 0.82
C ARG A 132 7.62 -18.88 0.08
N LEU A 133 6.37 -18.44 0.26
CA LEU A 133 5.94 -17.08 -0.10
C LEU A 133 6.63 -16.08 0.84
N ALA A 134 7.79 -15.56 0.42
CA ALA A 134 8.65 -14.71 1.22
C ALA A 134 8.16 -13.25 1.27
N ALA A 135 7.55 -12.79 0.18
CA ALA A 135 6.97 -11.45 0.12
C ALA A 135 5.83 -11.36 -0.91
N ILE A 136 5.14 -10.23 -0.90
CA ILE A 136 4.05 -9.90 -1.81
C ILE A 136 4.27 -8.48 -2.32
N VAL A 137 4.33 -8.33 -3.65
CA VAL A 137 4.29 -7.02 -4.32
C VAL A 137 2.85 -6.76 -4.76
N SER A 138 2.28 -5.62 -4.37
CA SER A 138 0.91 -5.23 -4.73
C SER A 138 0.92 -3.89 -5.46
N LEU A 139 0.30 -3.84 -6.63
CA LEU A 139 -0.02 -2.63 -7.38
C LEU A 139 -1.50 -2.30 -7.12
N HIS A 140 -1.78 -1.13 -6.59
CA HIS A 140 -3.13 -0.71 -6.20
C HIS A 140 -3.60 0.48 -7.02
N GLN A 141 -4.82 0.39 -7.54
CA GLN A 141 -5.61 1.53 -8.02
C GLN A 141 -6.69 1.85 -6.99
N LEU A 142 -6.75 3.10 -6.56
CA LEU A 142 -7.81 3.59 -5.68
C LEU A 142 -8.90 4.32 -6.47
N GLY A 143 -10.10 4.38 -5.90
CA GLY A 143 -11.24 5.12 -6.42
C GLY A 143 -12.07 4.33 -7.43
N GLU A 144 -11.48 4.03 -8.59
CA GLU A 144 -12.19 3.48 -9.77
C GLU A 144 -11.59 2.15 -10.24
N PRO A 145 -12.42 1.23 -10.79
CA PRO A 145 -11.95 0.05 -11.50
C PRO A 145 -10.98 0.42 -12.62
N ARG A 146 -10.09 -0.51 -12.96
CA ARG A 146 -9.07 -0.32 -13.99
C ARG A 146 -8.81 -1.61 -14.73
N GLU A 147 -8.96 -1.56 -16.04
CA GLU A 147 -8.45 -2.61 -16.92
C GLU A 147 -6.91 -2.56 -16.94
N TRP A 148 -6.28 -3.70 -16.72
CA TRP A 148 -4.83 -3.85 -16.69
C TRP A 148 -4.31 -4.33 -18.03
N THR A 149 -3.28 -3.69 -18.55
CA THR A 149 -2.58 -4.12 -19.77
C THR A 149 -1.66 -5.31 -19.47
N GLU A 150 -1.33 -6.08 -20.51
CA GLU A 150 -0.34 -7.17 -20.41
C GLU A 150 1.03 -6.65 -19.95
N ASP A 151 1.41 -5.45 -20.40
CA ASP A 151 2.67 -4.80 -20.01
C ASP A 151 2.70 -4.46 -18.51
N GLU A 152 1.60 -3.97 -17.93
CA GLU A 152 1.53 -3.70 -16.49
C GLU A 152 1.58 -4.97 -15.64
N VAL A 153 0.93 -6.03 -16.12
CA VAL A 153 0.98 -7.35 -15.49
C VAL A 153 2.41 -7.89 -15.52
N ALA A 154 3.09 -7.78 -16.66
CA ALA A 154 4.48 -8.19 -16.82
C ALA A 154 5.44 -7.34 -15.99
N ALA A 155 5.24 -6.02 -15.92
CA ALA A 155 6.01 -5.11 -15.09
C ALA A 155 5.92 -5.49 -13.60
N CYS A 156 4.73 -5.89 -13.12
CA CYS A 156 4.57 -6.41 -11.76
C CYS A 156 5.38 -7.69 -11.52
N THR A 157 5.41 -8.62 -12.49
CA THR A 157 6.22 -9.84 -12.42
C THR A 157 7.72 -9.54 -12.42
N ALA A 158 8.16 -8.60 -13.27
CA ALA A 158 9.55 -8.17 -13.32
C ALA A 158 9.98 -7.49 -12.01
N ALA A 159 9.17 -6.59 -11.48
CA ALA A 159 9.41 -5.94 -10.19
C ALA A 159 9.52 -6.96 -9.05
N ALA A 160 8.61 -7.94 -8.98
CA ALA A 160 8.67 -9.03 -8.00
C ALA A 160 9.97 -9.84 -8.11
N SER A 161 10.42 -10.12 -9.33
CA SER A 161 11.68 -10.83 -9.58
C SER A 161 12.91 -10.01 -9.14
N HIS A 162 12.92 -8.71 -9.41
CA HIS A 162 14.00 -7.82 -8.95
C HIS A 162 14.01 -7.67 -7.44
N VAL A 163 12.84 -7.57 -6.79
CA VAL A 163 12.73 -7.58 -5.33
C VAL A 163 13.27 -8.89 -4.76
N ALA A 164 12.95 -10.04 -5.37
CA ALA A 164 13.46 -11.34 -4.91
C ALA A 164 14.99 -11.39 -4.82
N ALA A 165 15.69 -10.72 -5.74
CA ALA A 165 17.15 -10.64 -5.74
C ALA A 165 17.73 -9.77 -4.61
N GLN A 166 16.89 -9.02 -3.88
CA GLN A 166 17.27 -8.17 -2.74
C GLN A 166 16.86 -8.74 -1.37
N LEU A 167 16.17 -9.89 -1.35
CA LEU A 167 15.69 -10.58 -0.13
C LEU A 167 16.66 -11.66 0.32
#